data_AF-A0A7V9HLS7-F1
#
_entry.id   AF-A0A7V9HLS7-F1
#
_cell.length_a   1.000
_cell.length_b   1.000
_cell.length_c   1.000
_cell.angle_alpha   90.00
_cell.angle_beta   90.00
_cell.angle_gamma   90.00
#
_symmetry.space_group_name_H-M   'P 1'
#
loop_
_entity.id
_entity.type
_entity.pdbx_description
1 polymer ?
#
loop_
_entity_poly.entity_id
_entity_poly.type
_entity_poly.pdbx_seq_one_letter_code
_entity_poly.pdbx_strand_id
1 'polypeptide(L)'
;MPVCITGMHRSGTSMVAKVLRDSGLYLGPEADIMPAADENPEGFWENVKFVELNDELLARLGGGWDCPPPADCDWSSPAITALRPAATALIAEIADHEPWGWKDPRTSFTLPFWQSLLGDMQIVVVLRNPLEVARSLRARNGFSYALGLTLWRLTYQRIIVTVAAADRVVTHYDAFFARPEVEYQRLVAGLGLAPRPEVSEAFRRDNTERLRHHRFTNDSLADGTVDATIRDLYQSLCREAEWTDNAGPVDAPRARPSGRDLGAFDTIAAGIGGTNRLTIENGVLRQALDEARSDYRRETTLRDREISRLQAATAERLAVAETRVKAAHIYEDDMRELLTSAHQQLTYRDSEVMATLGLVLARHSPGAPAAIYYRQLLERVKAAVVELLPAGAPVAVSSLGDDAMLQLDGRQAWHFPAKEESGRDLAYVAADTDHLLSHLEVLRGQGAQYLVMPASSWSWAAQLPKLNDTIEARYAILTGHDTVCKLYDLRERLTPPGRYADDRGRFGA
;
A
#
# COMPACT_ATOMS: atom_id res chain seq x y z
N MET A 1 52.03 -22.77 2.53
CA MET A 1 51.90 -21.58 1.65
C MET A 1 50.44 -21.18 1.58
N PRO A 2 50.11 -19.89 1.66
CA PRO A 2 48.75 -19.41 1.47
C PRO A 2 48.23 -19.67 0.05
N VAL A 3 46.96 -20.01 -0.06
CA VAL A 3 46.29 -20.27 -1.35
C VAL A 3 45.32 -19.13 -1.68
N CYS A 4 45.46 -18.51 -2.84
CA CYS A 4 44.50 -17.52 -3.34
C CYS A 4 43.74 -18.10 -4.53
N ILE A 5 42.41 -18.12 -4.44
CA ILE A 5 41.52 -18.59 -5.50
C ILE A 5 40.97 -17.38 -6.25
N THR A 6 41.32 -17.25 -7.52
CA THR A 6 40.99 -16.10 -8.36
C THR A 6 40.70 -16.49 -9.81
N GLY A 7 40.40 -15.50 -10.64
CA GLY A 7 39.98 -15.64 -12.03
C GLY A 7 38.90 -14.63 -12.36
N MET A 8 38.33 -14.71 -13.56
CA MET A 8 37.24 -13.80 -13.92
C MET A 8 35.96 -14.12 -13.13
N HIS A 9 35.20 -13.09 -12.75
CA HIS A 9 33.85 -13.29 -12.21
C HIS A 9 33.05 -14.19 -13.17
N ARG A 10 32.22 -15.07 -12.61
CA ARG A 10 31.38 -16.03 -13.36
C ARG A 10 32.15 -17.18 -14.04
N SER A 11 33.45 -17.33 -13.77
CA SER A 11 34.22 -18.51 -14.19
C SER A 11 34.01 -19.77 -13.33
N GLY A 12 33.25 -19.68 -12.23
CA GLY A 12 33.02 -20.81 -11.31
C GLY A 12 33.97 -20.87 -10.12
N THR A 13 34.55 -19.73 -9.73
CA THR A 13 35.45 -19.62 -8.56
C THR A 13 34.80 -20.09 -7.25
N SER A 14 33.49 -19.90 -7.06
CA SER A 14 32.78 -20.38 -5.88
C SER A 14 32.73 -21.91 -5.78
N MET A 15 32.57 -22.61 -6.91
CA MET A 15 32.57 -24.08 -6.94
C MET A 15 33.95 -24.61 -6.54
N VAL A 16 35.02 -24.02 -7.07
CA VAL A 16 36.39 -24.39 -6.73
C VAL A 16 36.70 -24.11 -5.26
N ALA A 17 36.25 -22.96 -4.74
CA ALA A 17 36.41 -22.62 -3.32
C ALA A 17 35.72 -23.62 -2.39
N LYS A 18 34.49 -24.04 -2.72
CA LYS A 18 33.78 -25.07 -1.96
C LYS A 18 34.57 -26.39 -1.92
N VAL A 19 35.01 -26.87 -3.08
CA VAL A 19 35.79 -28.13 -3.17
C VAL A 19 37.08 -28.08 -2.37
N LEU A 20 37.79 -26.95 -2.41
CA LEU A 20 39.03 -26.78 -1.67
C LEU A 20 38.78 -26.66 -0.16
N ARG A 21 37.72 -25.97 0.26
CA ARG A 21 37.28 -25.92 1.66
C ARG A 21 36.99 -27.32 2.19
N ASP A 22 36.20 -28.10 1.47
CA ASP A 22 35.83 -29.46 1.86
C ASP A 22 37.07 -30.39 1.92
N SER A 23 38.10 -30.07 1.11
CA SER A 23 39.40 -30.75 1.12
C SER A 23 40.33 -30.30 2.26
N GLY A 24 39.92 -29.34 3.08
CA GLY A 24 40.66 -28.88 4.26
C GLY A 24 41.31 -27.51 4.13
N LEU A 25 41.05 -26.74 3.06
CA LEU A 25 41.51 -25.35 2.95
C LEU A 25 40.67 -24.43 3.84
N TYR A 26 41.29 -23.78 4.81
CA TYR A 26 40.61 -22.81 5.66
C TYR A 26 40.44 -21.47 4.93
N LEU A 27 39.20 -20.98 4.79
CA LEU A 27 38.86 -19.72 4.11
C LEU A 27 38.56 -18.54 5.07
N GLY A 28 38.73 -18.77 6.38
CA GLY A 28 38.33 -17.85 7.43
C GLY A 28 37.11 -18.35 8.22
N PRO A 29 36.75 -17.62 9.30
CA PRO A 29 35.63 -18.00 10.15
C PRO A 29 34.31 -17.84 9.41
N GLU A 30 33.34 -18.72 9.68
CA GLU A 30 32.05 -18.73 8.97
C GLU A 30 31.31 -17.38 9.04
N ALA A 31 31.49 -16.62 10.12
CA ALA A 31 30.91 -15.29 10.31
C ALA A 31 31.44 -14.25 9.30
N ASP A 32 32.66 -14.43 8.79
CA ASP A 32 33.28 -13.54 7.81
C ASP A 32 33.06 -14.04 6.37
N ILE A 33 32.41 -15.19 6.16
CA ILE A 33 32.09 -15.72 4.83
C ILE A 33 30.80 -15.08 4.31
N MET A 34 30.88 -14.55 3.08
CA MET A 34 29.75 -13.90 2.42
C MET A 34 28.55 -14.87 2.28
N PRO A 35 27.34 -14.46 2.69
CA PRO A 35 26.17 -15.32 2.65
C PRO A 35 25.76 -15.66 1.22
N ALA A 36 25.06 -16.78 1.06
CA ALA A 36 24.43 -17.12 -0.22
C ALA A 36 23.38 -16.07 -0.62
N ALA A 37 23.22 -15.87 -1.93
CA ALA A 37 22.20 -14.99 -2.50
C ALA A 37 21.56 -15.67 -3.72
N ASP A 38 20.46 -15.12 -4.24
CA ASP A 38 19.76 -15.66 -5.42
C ASP A 38 20.68 -15.89 -6.63
N GLU A 39 21.70 -15.03 -6.80
CA GLU A 39 22.69 -15.16 -7.87
C GLU A 39 23.66 -16.34 -7.71
N ASN A 40 23.81 -16.86 -6.49
CA ASN A 40 24.65 -18.00 -6.14
C ASN A 40 24.12 -18.67 -4.86
N PRO A 41 23.10 -19.55 -4.98
CA PRO A 41 22.43 -20.17 -3.83
C PRO A 41 23.35 -21.08 -2.99
N GLU A 42 24.50 -21.50 -3.52
CA GLU A 42 25.46 -22.37 -2.84
C GLU A 42 26.54 -21.61 -2.07
N GLY A 43 26.44 -20.28 -1.99
CA GLY A 43 27.37 -19.43 -1.26
C GLY A 43 28.54 -18.94 -2.12
N PHE A 44 28.98 -17.71 -1.86
CA PHE A 44 30.11 -17.10 -2.58
C PHE A 44 31.46 -17.58 -2.07
N TRP A 45 31.56 -18.02 -0.81
CA TRP A 45 32.82 -18.44 -0.19
C TRP A 45 33.91 -17.34 -0.21
N GLU A 46 33.49 -16.08 -0.35
CA GLU A 46 34.35 -14.91 -0.28
C GLU A 46 34.41 -14.45 1.17
N ASN A 47 35.62 -14.23 1.68
CA ASN A 47 35.78 -13.61 2.98
C ASN A 47 35.56 -12.10 2.82
N VAL A 48 34.55 -11.55 3.51
CA VAL A 48 34.08 -10.18 3.35
C VAL A 48 35.20 -9.16 3.60
N LYS A 49 36.08 -9.42 4.59
CA LYS A 49 37.20 -8.53 4.91
C LYS A 49 38.23 -8.44 3.76
N PHE A 50 38.46 -9.55 3.03
CA PHE A 50 39.31 -9.54 1.83
C PHE A 50 38.65 -8.77 0.69
N VAL A 51 37.33 -8.94 0.51
CA VAL A 51 36.57 -8.21 -0.52
C VAL A 51 36.63 -6.71 -0.28
N GLU A 52 36.36 -6.27 0.95
CA GLU A 52 36.40 -4.86 1.34
C GLU A 52 37.79 -4.25 1.10
N LEU A 53 38.86 -4.95 1.49
CA LEU A 53 40.22 -4.47 1.27
C LEU A 53 40.56 -4.41 -0.23
N ASN A 54 40.14 -5.41 -1.02
CA ASN A 54 40.36 -5.42 -2.46
C ASN A 54 39.59 -4.29 -3.17
N ASP A 55 38.33 -4.05 -2.79
CA ASP A 55 37.55 -2.93 -3.34
C ASP A 55 38.19 -1.58 -2.99
N GLU A 56 38.67 -1.40 -1.75
CA GLU A 56 39.38 -0.18 -1.34
C GLU A 56 40.71 0.00 -2.08
N LEU A 57 41.49 -1.08 -2.29
CA LEU A 57 42.71 -1.05 -3.10
C LEU A 57 42.41 -0.60 -4.54
N LEU A 58 41.39 -1.20 -5.17
CA LEU A 58 41.02 -0.86 -6.53
C LEU A 58 40.54 0.59 -6.63
N ALA A 59 39.73 1.05 -5.68
CA ALA A 59 39.25 2.42 -5.62
C ALA A 59 40.41 3.43 -5.51
N ARG A 60 41.42 3.17 -4.67
CA ARG A 60 42.61 4.03 -4.54
C ARG A 60 43.49 4.03 -5.79
N LEU A 61 43.43 2.97 -6.60
CA LEU A 61 44.08 2.89 -7.91
C LEU A 61 43.23 3.51 -9.04
N GLY A 62 42.08 4.11 -8.71
CA GLY A 62 41.19 4.75 -9.67
C GLY A 62 40.36 3.78 -10.51
N GLY A 63 40.16 2.55 -10.02
CA GLY A 63 39.47 1.49 -10.73
C GLY A 63 38.51 0.67 -9.86
N GLY A 64 38.05 -0.43 -10.45
CA GLY A 64 37.18 -1.43 -9.86
C GLY A 64 37.32 -2.74 -10.63
N TRP A 65 36.57 -3.76 -10.27
CA TRP A 65 36.65 -5.05 -10.98
C TRP A 65 36.09 -4.97 -12.42
N ASP A 66 35.12 -4.08 -12.64
CA ASP A 66 34.46 -3.80 -13.93
C ASP A 66 35.08 -2.61 -14.68
N CYS A 67 35.99 -1.89 -14.02
CA CYS A 67 36.85 -0.86 -14.61
C CYS A 67 38.29 -1.06 -14.09
N PRO A 68 39.01 -2.09 -14.57
CA PRO A 68 40.30 -2.47 -14.00
C PRO A 68 41.29 -1.31 -14.03
N PRO A 69 42.12 -1.15 -12.98
CA PRO A 69 43.09 -0.08 -12.92
C PRO A 69 44.19 -0.26 -14.00
N PRO A 70 44.90 0.83 -14.38
CA PRO A 70 45.99 0.78 -15.36
C PRO A 70 47.05 -0.31 -15.12
N ALA A 71 47.80 -0.67 -16.15
CA ALA A 71 48.85 -1.70 -16.04
C ALA A 71 50.01 -1.26 -15.12
N ASP A 72 50.36 0.02 -15.22
CA ASP A 72 51.48 0.73 -14.63
C ASP A 72 51.14 1.44 -13.30
N CYS A 73 50.16 0.93 -12.56
CA CYS A 73 49.75 1.47 -11.27
C CYS A 73 50.89 1.50 -10.23
N ASP A 74 50.93 2.57 -9.44
CA ASP A 74 51.90 2.74 -8.35
C ASP A 74 51.43 2.07 -7.04
N TRP A 75 51.91 0.85 -6.83
CA TRP A 75 51.72 0.07 -5.59
C TRP A 75 52.52 0.61 -4.39
N SER A 76 53.42 1.57 -4.60
CA SER A 76 54.25 2.19 -3.56
C SER A 76 53.68 3.51 -3.04
N SER A 77 52.58 4.00 -3.64
CA SER A 77 51.96 5.26 -3.24
C SER A 77 51.53 5.25 -1.76
N PRO A 78 51.59 6.40 -1.06
CA PRO A 78 51.15 6.52 0.34
C PRO A 78 49.71 6.04 0.57
N ALA A 79 48.85 6.22 -0.43
CA ALA A 79 47.46 5.76 -0.38
C ALA A 79 47.37 4.24 -0.30
N ILE A 80 48.20 3.49 -1.03
CA ILE A 80 48.20 2.02 -0.99
C ILE A 80 48.95 1.49 0.22
N THR A 81 50.08 2.09 0.59
CA THR A 81 50.87 1.65 1.75
C THR A 81 50.12 1.79 3.07
N ALA A 82 49.22 2.78 3.19
CA ALA A 82 48.34 2.94 4.34
C ALA A 82 47.39 1.76 4.61
N LEU A 83 47.14 0.89 3.61
CA LEU A 83 46.29 -0.30 3.76
C LEU A 83 47.07 -1.53 4.26
N ARG A 84 48.41 -1.49 4.25
CA ARG A 84 49.24 -2.63 4.67
C ARG A 84 48.98 -3.09 6.11
N PRO A 85 48.85 -2.20 7.12
CA PRO A 85 48.58 -2.65 8.49
C PRO A 85 47.27 -3.43 8.64
N ALA A 86 46.20 -2.98 7.96
CA ALA A 86 44.92 -3.67 7.97
C ALA A 86 45.01 -5.04 7.27
N ALA A 87 45.70 -5.10 6.14
CA ALA A 87 45.96 -6.35 5.42
C ALA A 87 46.77 -7.36 6.26
N THR A 88 47.82 -6.90 6.94
CA THR A 88 48.66 -7.73 7.82
C THR A 88 47.86 -8.25 9.01
N ALA A 89 47.00 -7.43 9.61
CA ALA A 89 46.12 -7.87 10.70
C ALA A 89 45.15 -8.96 10.20
N LEU A 90 44.53 -8.76 9.03
CA LEU A 90 43.64 -9.75 8.43
C LEU A 90 44.35 -11.08 8.13
N ILE A 91 45.59 -11.03 7.62
CA ILE A 91 46.40 -12.23 7.41
C ILE A 91 46.66 -12.95 8.74
N ALA A 92 47.04 -12.22 9.79
CA ALA A 92 47.32 -12.80 11.10
C ALA A 92 46.10 -13.50 11.72
N GLU A 93 44.88 -13.03 11.46
CA GLU A 93 43.64 -13.66 11.95
C GLU A 93 43.41 -15.08 11.39
N ILE A 94 43.90 -15.35 10.17
CA ILE A 94 43.64 -16.63 9.48
C ILE A 94 44.88 -17.51 9.35
N ALA A 95 46.08 -16.93 9.46
CA ALA A 95 47.33 -17.62 9.19
C ALA A 95 47.63 -18.78 10.15
N ASP A 96 47.04 -18.78 11.34
CA ASP A 96 47.18 -19.85 12.34
C ASP A 96 46.56 -21.19 11.91
N HIS A 97 45.77 -21.22 10.82
CA HIS A 97 45.05 -22.40 10.36
C HIS A 97 45.65 -22.95 9.05
N GLU A 98 46.75 -23.70 9.13
CA GLU A 98 47.33 -24.31 7.92
C GLU A 98 46.58 -25.59 7.47
N PRO A 99 46.27 -25.76 6.17
CA PRO A 99 46.44 -24.80 5.08
C PRO A 99 45.30 -23.77 5.02
N TRP A 100 45.64 -22.50 4.83
CA TRP A 100 44.67 -21.41 4.69
C TRP A 100 44.73 -20.74 3.32
N GLY A 101 43.66 -20.03 2.99
CA GLY A 101 43.55 -19.26 1.78
C GLY A 101 42.36 -18.31 1.79
N TRP A 102 42.13 -17.66 0.66
CA TRP A 102 40.92 -16.88 0.41
C TRP A 102 40.51 -17.00 -1.06
N LYS A 103 39.24 -16.72 -1.31
CA LYS A 103 38.70 -16.60 -2.66
C LYS A 103 38.19 -15.18 -2.85
N ASP A 104 38.64 -14.53 -3.91
CA ASP A 104 38.06 -13.28 -4.43
C ASP A 104 38.54 -13.04 -5.87
N PRO A 105 37.67 -13.05 -6.89
CA PRO A 105 38.01 -12.72 -8.27
C PRO A 105 38.74 -11.37 -8.44
N ARG A 106 38.46 -10.39 -7.59
CA ARG A 106 39.12 -9.07 -7.60
C ARG A 106 40.61 -9.16 -7.34
N THR A 107 41.02 -10.22 -6.62
CA THR A 107 42.44 -10.47 -6.34
C THR A 107 43.24 -10.55 -7.62
N SER A 108 42.64 -10.94 -8.76
CA SER A 108 43.28 -10.90 -10.09
C SER A 108 43.97 -9.57 -10.42
N PHE A 109 43.47 -8.45 -9.89
CA PHE A 109 44.03 -7.11 -10.09
C PHE A 109 44.87 -6.60 -8.91
N THR A 110 44.74 -7.20 -7.72
CA THR A 110 45.45 -6.80 -6.50
C THR A 110 46.57 -7.75 -6.08
N LEU A 111 46.84 -8.80 -6.87
CA LEU A 111 47.94 -9.75 -6.65
C LEU A 111 49.29 -9.10 -6.29
N PRO A 112 49.76 -8.01 -6.95
CA PRO A 112 51.05 -7.40 -6.59
C PRO A 112 51.10 -6.89 -5.14
N PHE A 113 49.97 -6.36 -4.63
CA PHE A 113 49.86 -5.93 -3.23
C PHE A 113 50.00 -7.12 -2.28
N TRP A 114 49.26 -8.20 -2.52
CA TRP A 114 49.27 -9.39 -1.67
C TRP A 114 50.61 -10.14 -1.69
N GLN A 115 51.22 -10.31 -2.87
CA GLN A 115 52.56 -10.89 -3.01
C GLN A 115 53.61 -10.07 -2.25
N SER A 116 53.48 -8.74 -2.22
CA SER A 116 54.40 -7.88 -1.45
C SER A 116 54.28 -8.03 0.07
N LEU A 117 53.19 -8.62 0.58
CA LEU A 117 52.97 -8.86 2.00
C LEU A 117 53.29 -10.30 2.42
N LEU A 118 52.88 -11.27 1.60
CA LEU A 118 52.98 -12.71 1.91
C LEU A 118 54.23 -13.38 1.34
N GLY A 119 54.86 -12.79 0.32
CA GLY A 119 55.93 -13.44 -0.44
C GLY A 119 55.38 -14.59 -1.26
N ASP A 120 55.80 -15.81 -0.91
CA ASP A 120 55.46 -17.04 -1.63
C ASP A 120 54.00 -17.46 -1.39
N MET A 121 53.19 -17.44 -2.44
CA MET A 121 51.77 -17.81 -2.41
C MET A 121 51.39 -18.66 -3.62
N GLN A 122 50.44 -19.59 -3.45
CA GLN A 122 49.92 -20.40 -4.56
C GLN A 122 48.62 -19.79 -5.09
N ILE A 123 48.54 -19.60 -6.40
CA ILE A 123 47.37 -18.99 -7.06
C ILE A 123 46.57 -20.05 -7.81
N VAL A 124 45.33 -20.29 -7.40
CA VAL A 124 44.37 -21.10 -8.17
C VAL A 124 43.66 -20.19 -9.15
N VAL A 125 43.91 -20.39 -10.45
CA VAL A 125 43.30 -19.61 -11.53
C VAL A 125 42.16 -20.42 -12.13
N VAL A 126 40.93 -19.97 -11.89
CA VAL A 126 39.73 -20.63 -12.42
C VAL A 126 39.38 -20.06 -13.79
N LEU A 127 39.61 -20.88 -14.82
CA LEU A 127 39.42 -20.55 -16.21
C LEU A 127 38.05 -21.02 -16.71
N ARG A 128 37.40 -20.20 -17.53
CA ARG A 128 36.20 -20.55 -18.26
C ARG A 128 36.21 -19.91 -19.64
N ASN A 129 35.51 -20.54 -20.59
CA ASN A 129 35.35 -20.04 -21.94
C ASN A 129 34.92 -18.56 -21.96
N PRO A 130 35.63 -17.68 -22.72
CA PRO A 130 35.37 -16.25 -22.72
C PRO A 130 33.96 -15.86 -23.16
N LEU A 131 33.36 -16.56 -24.12
CA LEU A 131 31.99 -16.29 -24.59
C LEU A 131 30.95 -16.61 -23.51
N GLU A 132 31.18 -17.67 -22.74
CA GLU A 132 30.28 -18.04 -21.65
C GLU A 132 30.34 -17.05 -20.49
N VAL A 133 31.56 -16.60 -20.16
CA VAL A 133 31.76 -15.55 -19.15
C VAL A 133 31.06 -14.27 -19.61
N ALA A 134 31.27 -13.84 -20.86
CA ALA A 134 30.62 -12.65 -21.42
C ALA A 134 29.08 -12.78 -21.41
N ARG A 135 28.53 -13.94 -21.77
CA ARG A 135 27.08 -14.20 -21.70
C ARG A 135 26.56 -14.16 -20.25
N SER A 136 27.31 -14.73 -19.31
CA SER A 136 26.93 -14.73 -17.89
C SER A 136 26.95 -13.32 -17.29
N LEU A 137 27.95 -12.51 -17.65
CA LEU A 137 28.04 -11.10 -17.26
C LEU A 137 26.93 -10.26 -17.90
N ARG A 138 26.53 -10.56 -19.14
CA ARG A 138 25.35 -9.93 -19.75
C ARG A 138 24.08 -10.24 -18.97
N ALA A 139 23.86 -11.50 -18.59
CA ALA A 139 22.68 -11.90 -17.84
C ALA A 139 22.62 -11.25 -16.45
N ARG A 140 23.77 -11.14 -15.75
CA ARG A 140 23.85 -10.56 -14.39
C ARG A 140 23.87 -9.03 -14.38
N ASN A 141 24.72 -8.42 -15.21
CA ASN A 141 25.04 -6.98 -15.14
C ASN A 141 24.50 -6.17 -16.33
N GLY A 142 23.93 -6.81 -17.35
CA GLY A 142 23.52 -6.12 -18.58
C GLY A 142 24.68 -5.71 -19.49
N PHE A 143 25.89 -6.20 -19.25
CA PHE A 143 27.08 -5.84 -20.02
C PHE A 143 27.00 -6.31 -21.49
N SER A 144 27.65 -5.56 -22.37
CA SER A 144 27.84 -5.98 -23.76
C SER A 144 28.81 -7.17 -23.85
N TYR A 145 28.71 -7.98 -24.91
CA TYR A 145 29.66 -9.06 -25.16
C TYR A 145 31.10 -8.52 -25.29
N ALA A 146 31.28 -7.37 -25.96
CA ALA A 146 32.58 -6.74 -26.14
C ALA A 146 33.22 -6.34 -24.78
N LEU A 147 32.44 -5.76 -23.87
CA LEU A 147 32.90 -5.44 -22.52
C LEU A 147 33.25 -6.72 -21.74
N GLY A 148 32.39 -7.73 -21.77
CA GLY A 148 32.63 -9.01 -21.11
C GLY A 148 33.92 -9.71 -21.59
N LEU A 149 34.15 -9.73 -22.90
CA LEU A 149 35.37 -10.26 -23.51
C LEU A 149 36.62 -9.44 -23.13
N THR A 150 36.48 -8.11 -23.05
CA THR A 150 37.57 -7.22 -22.63
C THR A 150 37.96 -7.46 -21.17
N LEU A 151 36.97 -7.54 -20.26
CA LEU A 151 37.22 -7.82 -18.85
C LEU A 151 37.85 -9.20 -18.65
N TRP A 152 37.36 -10.21 -19.39
CA TRP A 152 37.97 -11.54 -19.41
C TRP A 152 39.46 -11.44 -19.77
N ARG A 153 39.78 -10.77 -20.90
CA ARG A 153 41.15 -10.62 -21.38
C ARG A 153 42.03 -9.92 -20.34
N LEU A 154 41.61 -8.76 -19.84
CA LEU A 154 42.37 -7.96 -18.88
C LEU A 154 42.65 -8.74 -17.58
N THR A 155 41.67 -9.51 -17.11
CA THR A 155 41.80 -10.32 -15.88
C THR A 155 42.89 -11.35 -16.03
N TYR A 156 42.82 -12.21 -17.05
CA TYR A 156 43.80 -13.27 -17.20
C TYR A 156 45.17 -12.76 -17.64
N GLN A 157 45.22 -11.70 -18.47
CA GLN A 157 46.48 -11.03 -18.81
C GLN A 157 47.19 -10.52 -17.55
N ARG A 158 46.45 -9.90 -16.62
CA ARG A 158 47.04 -9.43 -15.36
C ARG A 158 47.61 -10.58 -14.55
N ILE A 159 46.86 -11.66 -14.36
CA ILE A 159 47.31 -12.83 -13.61
C ILE A 159 48.60 -13.40 -14.20
N ILE A 160 48.65 -13.65 -15.52
CA ILE A 160 49.81 -14.32 -16.13
C ILE A 160 51.08 -13.46 -16.12
N VAL A 161 50.94 -12.13 -16.15
CA VAL A 161 52.06 -11.19 -16.08
C VAL A 161 52.57 -11.07 -14.64
N THR A 162 51.67 -11.11 -13.65
CA THR A 162 52.02 -10.94 -12.24
C THR A 162 52.53 -12.23 -11.59
N VAL A 163 52.03 -13.39 -12.00
CA VAL A 163 52.29 -14.67 -11.30
C VAL A 163 53.01 -15.62 -12.23
N ALA A 164 54.16 -16.14 -11.83
CA ALA A 164 54.90 -17.13 -12.61
C ALA A 164 54.11 -18.45 -12.73
N ALA A 165 54.37 -19.22 -13.79
CA ALA A 165 53.70 -20.51 -14.03
C ALA A 165 53.98 -21.56 -12.93
N ALA A 166 55.06 -21.40 -12.16
CA ALA A 166 55.39 -22.29 -11.04
C ALA A 166 54.52 -22.05 -9.79
N ASP A 167 54.00 -20.83 -9.63
CA ASP A 167 53.28 -20.38 -8.44
C ASP A 167 51.75 -20.38 -8.65
N ARG A 168 51.29 -20.87 -9.81
CA ARG A 168 49.86 -20.94 -10.15
C ARG A 168 49.45 -22.32 -10.61
N VAL A 169 48.21 -22.67 -10.30
CA VAL A 169 47.52 -23.85 -10.80
C VAL A 169 46.29 -23.37 -11.57
N VAL A 170 46.31 -23.53 -12.89
CA VAL A 170 45.15 -23.22 -13.72
C VAL A 170 44.21 -24.42 -13.75
N THR A 171 42.93 -24.20 -13.51
CA THR A 171 41.87 -25.22 -13.59
C THR A 171 40.75 -24.74 -14.51
N HIS A 172 40.23 -25.63 -15.34
CA HIS A 172 39.16 -25.29 -16.28
C HIS A 172 37.80 -25.70 -15.70
N TYR A 173 36.85 -24.76 -15.71
CA TYR A 173 35.50 -24.97 -15.17
C TYR A 173 34.83 -26.25 -15.70
N ASP A 174 34.95 -26.53 -16.99
CA ASP A 174 34.32 -27.70 -17.64
C ASP A 174 34.98 -29.03 -17.24
N ALA A 175 36.22 -29.03 -16.75
CA ALA A 175 36.91 -30.25 -16.34
C ALA A 175 36.24 -30.90 -15.13
N PHE A 176 35.62 -30.10 -14.25
CA PHE A 176 34.85 -30.58 -13.10
C PHE A 176 33.51 -31.25 -13.45
N PHE A 177 33.08 -31.17 -14.71
CA PHE A 177 31.89 -31.86 -15.20
C PHE A 177 32.27 -33.03 -16.11
N ALA A 178 33.28 -32.86 -16.95
CA ALA A 178 33.74 -33.90 -17.86
C ALA A 178 34.55 -35.01 -17.17
N ARG A 179 35.39 -34.63 -16.19
CA ARG A 179 36.29 -35.53 -15.48
C ARG A 179 36.48 -35.12 -14.00
N PRO A 180 35.39 -35.08 -13.20
CA PRO A 180 35.39 -34.53 -11.84
C PRO A 180 36.50 -35.10 -10.94
N GLU A 181 36.65 -36.43 -10.90
CA GLU A 181 37.65 -37.11 -10.07
C GLU A 181 39.09 -36.73 -10.47
N VAL A 182 39.38 -36.74 -11.77
CA VAL A 182 40.73 -36.45 -12.29
C VAL A 182 41.09 -34.99 -12.03
N GLU A 183 40.17 -34.06 -12.28
CA GLU A 183 40.41 -32.64 -12.05
C GLU A 183 40.54 -32.31 -10.57
N TYR A 184 39.73 -32.94 -9.71
CA TYR A 184 39.83 -32.82 -8.26
C TYR A 184 41.22 -33.24 -7.76
N GLN A 185 41.65 -34.46 -8.12
CA GLN A 185 42.94 -35.00 -7.70
C GLN A 185 44.11 -34.12 -8.20
N ARG A 186 44.05 -33.64 -9.44
CA ARG A 186 45.06 -32.76 -10.03
C ARG A 186 45.16 -31.43 -9.27
N LEU A 187 44.02 -30.80 -8.98
CA LEU A 187 43.98 -29.51 -8.27
C LEU A 187 44.52 -29.64 -6.85
N VAL A 188 44.05 -30.64 -6.10
CA VAL A 188 44.46 -30.90 -4.71
C VAL A 188 45.94 -31.24 -4.63
N ALA A 189 46.44 -32.11 -5.50
CA ALA A 189 47.86 -32.44 -5.58
C ALA A 189 48.73 -31.23 -5.98
N GLY A 190 48.25 -30.38 -6.89
CA GLY A 190 48.94 -29.14 -7.27
C GLY A 190 49.10 -28.13 -6.13
N LEU A 191 48.20 -28.18 -5.15
CA LEU A 191 48.24 -27.35 -3.93
C LEU A 191 48.95 -28.03 -2.75
N GLY A 192 49.48 -29.24 -2.94
CA GLY A 192 50.09 -30.01 -1.86
C GLY A 192 49.09 -30.44 -0.77
N LEU A 193 47.79 -30.42 -1.07
CA LEU A 193 46.73 -30.87 -0.17
C LEU A 193 46.58 -32.40 -0.27
N ALA A 194 46.12 -33.04 0.80
CA ALA A 194 45.84 -34.48 0.79
C ALA A 194 44.46 -34.75 0.17
N PRO A 195 44.35 -35.59 -0.88
CA PRO A 195 43.07 -35.94 -1.46
C PRO A 195 42.20 -36.70 -0.47
N ARG A 196 40.93 -36.27 -0.35
CA ARG A 196 39.94 -36.91 0.50
C ARG A 196 38.94 -37.67 -0.37
N PRO A 197 38.93 -39.02 -0.32
CA PRO A 197 38.03 -39.82 -1.15
C PRO A 197 36.55 -39.44 -0.97
N GLU A 198 36.13 -39.11 0.26
CA GLU A 198 34.73 -38.74 0.53
C GLU A 198 34.31 -37.45 -0.19
N VAL A 199 35.21 -36.46 -0.25
CA VAL A 199 34.98 -35.18 -0.92
C VAL A 199 34.90 -35.38 -2.44
N SER A 200 35.79 -36.20 -2.98
CA SER A 200 35.80 -36.50 -4.41
C SER A 200 34.54 -37.25 -4.86
N GLU A 201 34.10 -38.22 -4.06
CA GLU A 201 32.86 -38.96 -4.31
C GLU A 201 31.61 -38.09 -4.19
N ALA A 202 31.52 -37.25 -3.15
CA ALA A 202 30.43 -36.30 -2.98
C ALA A 202 30.37 -35.31 -4.16
N PHE A 203 31.51 -34.74 -4.56
CA PHE A 203 31.58 -33.80 -5.67
C PHE A 203 31.19 -34.44 -7.00
N ARG A 204 31.64 -35.67 -7.26
CA ARG A 204 31.22 -36.45 -8.43
C ARG A 204 29.71 -36.60 -8.46
N ARG A 205 29.09 -37.02 -7.37
CA ARG A 205 27.63 -37.20 -7.29
C ARG A 205 26.89 -35.90 -7.58
N ASP A 206 27.25 -34.82 -6.90
CA ASP A 206 26.57 -33.51 -6.98
C ASP A 206 26.70 -32.88 -8.38
N ASN A 207 27.78 -33.17 -9.11
CA ASN A 207 28.03 -32.64 -10.45
C ASN A 207 27.57 -33.57 -11.59
N THR A 208 27.24 -34.84 -11.32
CA THR A 208 26.69 -35.76 -12.33
C THR A 208 25.23 -35.43 -12.66
N GLU A 209 24.47 -34.92 -11.68
CA GLU A 209 23.06 -34.50 -11.87
C GLU A 209 22.90 -33.10 -12.48
N ARG A 210 23.92 -32.25 -12.36
CA ARG A 210 23.94 -30.90 -12.97
C ARG A 210 24.31 -30.98 -14.45
N LEU A 211 23.40 -31.50 -15.27
CA LEU A 211 23.54 -31.46 -16.72
C LEU A 211 23.61 -30.01 -17.20
N ARG A 212 24.82 -29.59 -17.57
CA ARG A 212 25.10 -28.26 -18.08
C ARG A 212 24.58 -28.11 -19.51
N HIS A 213 23.41 -27.49 -19.66
CA HIS A 213 22.70 -27.39 -20.95
C HIS A 213 23.29 -26.37 -21.95
N HIS A 214 24.35 -25.63 -21.61
CA HIS A 214 24.95 -24.65 -22.51
C HIS A 214 26.48 -24.67 -22.45
N ARG A 215 27.09 -25.20 -23.52
CA ARG A 215 28.54 -25.28 -23.71
C ARG A 215 28.92 -24.52 -24.97
N PHE A 216 29.82 -23.55 -24.87
CA PHE A 216 30.56 -23.03 -26.03
C PHE A 216 31.91 -23.73 -26.11
N THR A 217 32.29 -24.18 -27.30
CA THR A 217 33.56 -24.88 -27.55
C THR A 217 34.62 -23.94 -28.14
N ASN A 218 35.87 -24.39 -28.23
CA ASN A 218 36.96 -23.73 -28.94
C ASN A 218 36.59 -23.41 -30.39
N ASP A 219 35.79 -24.26 -31.04
CA ASP A 219 35.29 -24.02 -32.40
C ASP A 219 34.32 -22.82 -32.44
N SER A 220 33.59 -22.57 -31.36
CA SER A 220 32.73 -21.39 -31.24
C SER A 220 33.53 -20.08 -31.15
N LEU A 221 34.82 -20.15 -30.82
CA LEU A 221 35.73 -18.99 -30.83
C LEU A 221 36.38 -18.79 -32.20
N ALA A 222 36.27 -19.76 -33.12
CA ALA A 222 36.95 -19.76 -34.40
C ALA A 222 36.28 -18.86 -35.47
N ASP A 223 34.99 -18.53 -35.28
CA ASP A 223 34.11 -17.87 -36.27
C ASP A 223 34.36 -16.35 -36.46
N GLY A 224 35.58 -15.88 -36.21
CA GLY A 224 35.99 -14.48 -36.43
C GLY A 224 35.35 -13.43 -35.50
N THR A 225 34.42 -13.81 -34.63
CA THR A 225 33.71 -12.94 -33.68
C THR A 225 34.54 -12.56 -32.45
N VAL A 226 35.58 -13.34 -32.14
CA VAL A 226 36.48 -13.14 -30.99
C VAL A 226 37.89 -12.85 -31.48
N ASP A 227 38.46 -11.78 -30.93
CA ASP A 227 39.82 -11.30 -31.21
C ASP A 227 40.87 -12.39 -31.02
N ALA A 228 41.88 -12.42 -31.90
CA ALA A 228 42.94 -13.42 -31.87
C ALA A 228 43.70 -13.45 -30.53
N THR A 229 43.92 -12.28 -29.91
CA THR A 229 44.63 -12.22 -28.62
C THR A 229 43.87 -12.92 -27.50
N ILE A 230 42.53 -12.86 -27.51
CA ILE A 230 41.67 -13.55 -26.54
C ILE A 230 41.73 -15.06 -26.77
N ARG A 231 41.68 -15.47 -28.04
CA ARG A 231 41.74 -16.89 -28.44
C ARG A 231 43.08 -17.51 -28.05
N ASP A 232 44.19 -16.85 -28.36
CA ASP A 232 45.54 -17.35 -28.07
C ASP A 232 45.78 -17.42 -26.56
N LEU A 233 45.33 -16.41 -25.80
CA LEU A 233 45.39 -16.41 -24.35
C LEU A 233 44.57 -17.57 -23.75
N TYR A 234 43.34 -17.77 -24.23
CA TYR A 234 42.48 -18.86 -23.76
C TYR A 234 43.10 -20.23 -24.05
N GLN A 235 43.60 -20.45 -25.27
CA GLN A 235 44.24 -21.71 -25.66
C GLN A 235 45.53 -21.97 -24.88
N SER A 236 46.31 -20.93 -24.56
CA SER A 236 47.48 -21.04 -23.68
C SER A 236 47.09 -21.53 -22.28
N LEU A 237 46.09 -20.89 -21.67
CA LEU A 237 45.62 -21.26 -20.33
C LEU A 237 44.91 -22.62 -20.30
N CYS A 238 44.22 -23.02 -21.36
CA CYS A 238 43.67 -24.37 -21.50
C CYS A 238 44.76 -25.44 -21.51
N ARG A 239 45.90 -25.19 -22.17
CA ARG A 239 47.05 -26.10 -22.13
C ARG A 239 47.63 -26.22 -20.72
N GLU A 240 47.73 -25.12 -19.99
CA GLU A 240 48.18 -25.12 -18.58
C GLU A 240 47.18 -25.84 -17.65
N ALA A 241 45.88 -25.76 -17.96
CA ALA A 241 44.83 -26.50 -17.26
C ALA A 241 44.72 -27.99 -17.70
N GLU A 242 45.57 -28.45 -18.62
CA GLU A 242 45.49 -29.77 -19.25
C GLU A 242 44.09 -30.07 -19.82
N TRP A 243 43.40 -29.04 -20.33
CA TRP A 243 42.03 -29.11 -20.85
C TRP A 243 42.00 -29.04 -22.37
N THR A 244 41.19 -29.91 -22.98
CA THR A 244 40.82 -29.84 -24.39
C THR A 244 39.32 -30.06 -24.55
N ASP A 245 38.68 -29.39 -25.50
CA ASP A 245 37.23 -29.52 -25.68
C ASP A 245 36.79 -30.91 -26.17
N ASN A 246 37.69 -31.68 -26.77
CA ASN A 246 37.48 -33.05 -27.20
C ASN A 246 37.99 -34.06 -26.15
N ALA A 247 37.75 -33.81 -24.87
CA ALA A 247 38.12 -34.75 -23.80
C ALA A 247 37.25 -36.02 -23.82
N GLY A 248 37.56 -36.94 -24.74
CA GLY A 248 37.64 -38.36 -24.38
C GLY A 248 38.89 -38.62 -23.54
N PRO A 249 39.05 -39.81 -22.93
CA PRO A 249 40.19 -40.10 -22.07
C PRO A 249 41.48 -40.05 -22.90
N VAL A 250 42.44 -39.21 -22.52
CA VAL A 250 43.77 -39.16 -23.15
C VAL A 250 44.80 -39.69 -22.16
N ASP A 251 45.56 -40.67 -22.61
CA ASP A 251 46.65 -41.35 -21.91
C ASP A 251 47.73 -40.40 -21.35
N ALA A 252 48.16 -40.72 -20.13
CA ALA A 252 49.44 -40.50 -19.45
C ALA A 252 50.13 -39.10 -19.48
N PRO A 253 50.74 -38.69 -18.35
CA PRO A 253 51.29 -37.34 -18.18
C PRO A 253 52.48 -37.08 -19.10
N ARG A 254 52.40 -36.07 -19.96
CA ARG A 254 53.57 -35.53 -20.67
C ARG A 254 54.30 -34.53 -19.77
N ALA A 255 55.61 -34.69 -19.69
CA ALA A 255 56.51 -33.89 -18.86
C ALA A 255 56.33 -32.37 -19.08
N ARG A 256 56.44 -31.61 -17.99
CA ARG A 256 56.44 -30.13 -17.98
C ARG A 256 57.44 -29.61 -19.02
N PRO A 257 57.05 -28.69 -19.93
CA PRO A 257 58.01 -28.07 -20.83
C PRO A 257 58.97 -27.21 -20.01
N SER A 258 60.23 -27.62 -20.00
CA SER A 258 61.35 -26.84 -19.48
C SER A 258 61.63 -25.65 -20.39
N GLY A 259 61.48 -24.44 -19.85
CA GLY A 259 62.29 -23.28 -20.19
C GLY A 259 62.14 -22.63 -21.58
N ARG A 260 61.75 -21.34 -21.52
CA ARG A 260 62.03 -20.25 -22.47
C ARG A 260 61.31 -20.29 -23.82
N ASP A 261 60.16 -19.64 -23.84
CA ASP A 261 59.79 -18.79 -24.99
C ASP A 261 59.06 -17.53 -24.47
N LEU A 262 59.84 -16.61 -23.89
CA LEU A 262 59.35 -15.31 -23.39
C LEU A 262 59.21 -14.27 -24.53
N GLY A 263 59.71 -14.57 -25.74
CA GLY A 263 59.78 -13.62 -26.85
C GLY A 263 58.44 -13.27 -27.50
N ALA A 264 57.44 -14.16 -27.43
CA ALA A 264 56.10 -13.91 -27.97
C ALA A 264 55.24 -13.02 -27.06
N PHE A 265 55.58 -12.91 -25.77
CA PHE A 265 54.84 -12.11 -24.80
C PHE A 265 55.25 -10.62 -24.82
N ASP A 266 56.52 -10.33 -25.16
CA ASP A 266 57.00 -8.94 -25.29
C ASP A 266 56.34 -8.19 -26.45
N THR A 267 55.94 -8.89 -27.52
CA THR A 267 55.24 -8.26 -28.65
C THR A 267 53.79 -7.88 -28.31
N ILE A 268 53.17 -8.57 -27.35
CA ILE A 268 51.82 -8.26 -26.86
C ILE A 268 51.86 -7.05 -25.90
N ALA A 269 52.96 -6.87 -25.16
CA ALA A 269 53.20 -5.70 -24.31
C ALA A 269 53.53 -4.43 -25.12
N ALA A 270 54.24 -4.57 -26.25
CA ALA A 270 54.68 -3.44 -27.08
C ALA A 270 53.57 -2.83 -27.98
N GLY A 271 52.40 -3.47 -28.08
CA GLY A 271 51.27 -3.02 -28.91
C GLY A 271 50.32 -2.02 -28.25
N ILE A 272 50.69 -1.39 -27.12
CA ILE A 272 49.87 -0.38 -26.44
C ILE A 272 50.27 1.00 -26.95
N GLY A 273 49.85 1.31 -28.17
CA GLY A 273 50.14 2.58 -28.81
C GLY A 273 49.21 2.81 -29.98
N GLY A 274 47.96 3.19 -29.71
CA GLY A 274 47.09 3.60 -30.81
C GLY A 274 45.60 3.52 -30.50
N THR A 275 45.08 4.66 -30.04
CA THR A 275 43.66 5.03 -30.08
C THR A 275 42.77 4.40 -29.02
N ASN A 276 42.24 5.31 -28.22
CA ASN A 276 41.46 5.13 -27.03
C ASN A 276 40.03 4.64 -27.36
N ARG A 277 39.90 3.48 -28.01
CA ARG A 277 38.62 2.93 -28.50
C ARG A 277 37.63 2.72 -27.35
N LEU A 278 38.13 2.34 -26.17
CA LEU A 278 37.35 2.29 -24.94
C LEU A 278 36.90 3.68 -24.45
N THR A 279 37.70 4.73 -24.57
CA THR A 279 37.25 6.09 -24.19
C THR A 279 36.31 6.69 -25.22
N ILE A 280 36.46 6.36 -26.49
CA ILE A 280 35.53 6.77 -27.54
C ILE A 280 34.20 6.02 -27.38
N GLU A 281 34.22 4.69 -27.18
CA GLU A 281 33.02 3.90 -26.93
C GLU A 281 32.36 4.29 -25.60
N ASN A 282 33.13 4.49 -24.52
CA ASN A 282 32.58 5.02 -23.26
C ASN A 282 32.07 6.46 -23.42
N GLY A 283 32.70 7.28 -24.27
CA GLY A 283 32.24 8.65 -24.57
C GLY A 283 30.90 8.64 -25.30
N VAL A 284 30.77 7.81 -26.33
CA VAL A 284 29.53 7.63 -27.10
C VAL A 284 28.43 7.00 -26.23
N LEU A 285 28.76 6.02 -25.39
CA LEU A 285 27.81 5.42 -24.45
C LEU A 285 27.38 6.38 -23.35
N ARG A 286 28.29 7.23 -22.84
CA ARG A 286 27.94 8.30 -21.88
C ARG A 286 27.02 9.32 -22.51
N GLN A 287 27.31 9.74 -23.75
CA GLN A 287 26.45 10.67 -24.48
C GLN A 287 25.06 10.06 -24.72
N ALA A 288 24.98 8.81 -25.19
CA ALA A 288 23.71 8.12 -25.39
C ALA A 288 22.94 7.92 -24.07
N LEU A 289 23.64 7.67 -22.95
CA LEU A 289 23.03 7.55 -21.63
C LEU A 289 22.50 8.91 -21.13
N ASP A 290 23.22 10.00 -21.36
CA ASP A 290 22.80 11.34 -20.98
C ASP A 290 21.61 11.82 -21.83
N GLU A 291 21.59 11.49 -23.12
CA GLU A 291 20.44 11.69 -24.01
C GLU A 291 19.22 10.88 -23.52
N ALA A 292 19.38 9.58 -23.25
CA ALA A 292 18.30 8.74 -22.72
C ALA A 292 17.80 9.22 -21.35
N ARG A 293 18.69 9.70 -20.46
CA ARG A 293 18.33 10.29 -19.17
C ARG A 293 17.57 11.61 -19.34
N SER A 294 17.96 12.43 -20.31
CA SER A 294 17.27 13.68 -20.65
C SER A 294 15.85 13.40 -21.15
N ASP A 295 15.70 12.43 -22.04
CA ASP A 295 14.39 12.03 -22.58
C ASP A 295 13.51 11.39 -21.52
N TYR A 296 14.07 10.52 -20.67
CA TYR A 296 13.35 9.97 -19.52
C TYR A 296 12.89 11.08 -18.57
N ARG A 297 13.75 12.05 -18.24
CA ARG A 297 13.38 13.21 -17.40
C ARG A 297 12.28 14.06 -18.02
N ARG A 298 12.29 14.24 -19.35
CA ARG A 298 11.23 14.95 -20.06
C ARG A 298 9.92 14.18 -19.96
N GLU A 299 9.95 12.87 -20.19
CA GLU A 299 8.77 12.02 -20.11
C GLU A 299 8.19 11.97 -18.70
N THR A 300 9.02 11.83 -17.66
CA THR A 300 8.55 11.89 -16.27
C THR A 300 7.94 13.24 -15.95
N THR A 301 8.56 14.35 -16.38
CA THR A 301 8.00 15.70 -16.19
C THR A 301 6.64 15.86 -16.87
N LEU A 302 6.46 15.29 -18.06
CA LEU A 302 5.18 15.31 -18.77
C LEU A 302 4.13 14.46 -18.05
N ARG A 303 4.50 13.27 -17.57
CA ARG A 303 3.61 12.40 -16.79
C ARG A 303 3.21 13.06 -15.46
N ASP A 304 4.13 13.68 -14.74
CA ASP A 304 3.86 14.37 -13.48
C ASP A 304 2.90 15.56 -13.68
N ARG A 305 3.03 16.28 -14.80
CA ARG A 305 2.08 17.32 -15.18
C ARG A 305 0.69 16.75 -15.46
N GLU A 306 0.61 15.63 -16.17
CA GLU A 306 -0.68 14.99 -16.48
C GLU A 306 -1.34 14.42 -15.21
N ILE A 307 -0.57 13.80 -14.31
CA ILE A 307 -1.05 13.33 -13.01
C ILE A 307 -1.62 14.51 -12.21
N SER A 308 -0.87 15.61 -12.13
CA SER A 308 -1.33 16.83 -11.42
C SER A 308 -2.64 17.37 -12.02
N ARG A 309 -2.77 17.33 -13.35
CA ARG A 309 -3.97 17.78 -14.07
C ARG A 309 -5.17 16.87 -13.79
N LEU A 310 -4.98 15.56 -13.81
CA LEU A 310 -6.02 14.58 -13.50
C LEU A 310 -6.44 14.64 -12.03
N GLN A 311 -5.50 14.86 -11.11
CA GLN A 311 -5.80 15.06 -9.69
C GLN A 311 -6.65 16.32 -9.47
N ALA A 312 -6.31 17.44 -10.11
CA ALA A 312 -7.11 18.66 -10.04
C ALA A 312 -8.54 18.45 -10.58
N ALA A 313 -8.68 17.81 -11.74
CA ALA A 313 -9.98 17.51 -12.32
C ALA A 313 -10.82 16.55 -11.45
N THR A 314 -10.18 15.59 -10.78
CA THR A 314 -10.86 14.65 -9.88
C THR A 314 -11.30 15.35 -8.60
N ALA A 315 -10.48 16.24 -8.03
CA ALA A 315 -10.84 17.04 -6.86
C ALA A 315 -12.03 17.97 -7.15
N GLU A 316 -12.08 18.59 -8.32
CA GLU A 316 -13.22 19.41 -8.75
C GLU A 316 -14.51 18.58 -8.87
N ARG A 317 -14.43 17.40 -9.49
CA ARG A 317 -15.58 16.48 -9.57
C ARG A 317 -16.07 16.02 -8.20
N LEU A 318 -15.15 15.75 -7.27
CA LEU A 318 -15.48 15.34 -5.90
C LEU A 318 -16.21 16.48 -5.16
N ALA A 319 -15.71 17.72 -5.26
CA ALA A 319 -16.34 18.87 -4.62
C ALA A 319 -17.78 19.10 -5.13
N VAL A 320 -18.02 18.92 -6.43
CA VAL A 320 -19.37 18.99 -7.03
C VAL A 320 -20.26 17.86 -6.51
N ALA A 321 -19.73 16.64 -6.43
CA ALA A 321 -20.48 15.49 -5.91
C ALA A 321 -20.86 15.67 -4.43
N GLU A 322 -19.93 16.13 -3.58
CA GLU A 322 -20.19 16.41 -2.17
C GLU A 322 -21.28 17.48 -2.00
N THR A 323 -21.25 18.53 -2.81
CA THR A 323 -22.28 19.58 -2.78
C THR A 323 -23.65 19.02 -3.17
N ARG A 324 -23.72 18.13 -4.18
CA ARG A 324 -24.97 17.45 -4.56
C ARG A 324 -25.49 16.54 -3.46
N VAL A 325 -24.61 15.80 -2.79
CA VAL A 325 -25.00 14.92 -1.68
C VAL A 325 -25.55 15.75 -0.52
N LYS A 326 -24.90 16.86 -0.15
CA LYS A 326 -25.41 17.78 0.88
C LYS A 326 -26.79 18.35 0.53
N ALA A 327 -26.98 18.80 -0.71
CA ALA A 327 -28.28 19.29 -1.17
C ALA A 327 -29.37 18.21 -1.14
N ALA A 328 -29.03 16.97 -1.49
CA ALA A 328 -29.95 15.84 -1.43
C ALA A 328 -30.38 15.50 0.01
N HIS A 329 -29.46 15.58 0.98
CA HIS A 329 -29.79 15.35 2.40
C HIS A 329 -30.75 16.43 2.93
N ILE A 330 -30.50 17.70 2.62
CA ILE A 330 -31.41 18.81 3.01
C ILE A 330 -32.81 18.56 2.42
N TYR A 331 -32.89 18.18 1.14
CA TYR A 331 -34.18 17.90 0.51
C TYR A 331 -34.89 16.67 1.12
N GLU A 332 -34.14 15.63 1.50
CA GLU A 332 -34.72 14.46 2.17
C GLU A 332 -35.30 14.83 3.54
N ASP A 333 -34.57 15.63 4.33
CA ASP A 333 -35.02 16.09 5.64
C ASP A 333 -36.29 16.95 5.53
N ASP A 334 -36.31 17.92 4.59
CA ASP A 334 -37.49 18.74 4.30
C ASP A 334 -38.69 17.87 3.88
N MET A 335 -38.47 16.87 3.02
CA MET A 335 -39.52 15.95 2.58
C MET A 335 -40.06 15.11 3.74
N ARG A 336 -39.19 14.65 4.63
CA ARG A 336 -39.56 13.87 5.80
C ARG A 336 -40.41 14.70 6.77
N GLU A 337 -40.07 15.96 6.98
CA GLU A 337 -40.86 16.88 7.80
C GLU A 337 -42.24 17.14 7.19
N LEU A 338 -42.31 17.42 5.89
CA LEU A 338 -43.56 17.61 5.16
C LEU A 338 -44.47 16.37 5.24
N LEU A 339 -43.92 15.17 5.02
CA LEU A 339 -44.67 13.91 5.10
C LEU A 339 -45.19 13.65 6.52
N THR A 340 -44.37 13.94 7.53
CA THR A 340 -44.77 13.77 8.95
C THR A 340 -45.90 14.73 9.31
N SER A 341 -45.79 16.00 8.90
CA SER A 341 -46.84 17.01 9.10
C SER A 341 -48.13 16.65 8.39
N ALA A 342 -48.06 16.22 7.11
CA ALA A 342 -49.23 15.78 6.36
C ALA A 342 -49.90 14.55 6.99
N HIS A 343 -49.12 13.59 7.49
CA HIS A 343 -49.65 12.41 8.18
C HIS A 343 -50.36 12.77 9.49
N GLN A 344 -49.80 13.70 10.27
CA GLN A 344 -50.45 14.22 11.48
C GLN A 344 -51.78 14.93 11.17
N GLN A 345 -51.83 15.76 10.12
CA GLN A 345 -53.06 16.43 9.70
C GLN A 345 -54.15 15.45 9.25
N LEU A 346 -53.79 14.39 8.53
CA LEU A 346 -54.74 13.35 8.12
C LEU A 346 -55.30 12.60 9.32
N THR A 347 -54.44 12.20 10.26
CA THR A 347 -54.86 11.51 11.48
C THR A 347 -55.81 12.36 12.33
N TYR A 348 -55.54 13.66 12.41
CA TYR A 348 -56.42 14.62 13.08
C TYR A 348 -57.80 14.69 12.41
N ARG A 349 -57.84 14.80 11.08
CA ARG A 349 -59.10 14.81 10.30
C ARG A 349 -59.89 13.51 10.45
N ASP A 350 -59.23 12.35 10.40
CA ASP A 350 -59.91 11.06 10.56
C ASP A 350 -60.55 10.94 11.95
N SER A 351 -59.86 11.44 12.98
CA SER A 351 -60.38 11.48 14.35
C SER A 351 -61.62 12.37 14.48
N GLU A 352 -61.60 13.54 13.82
CA GLU A 352 -62.73 14.47 13.77
C GLU A 352 -63.93 13.86 13.02
N VAL A 353 -63.69 13.27 11.85
CA VAL A 353 -64.72 12.61 11.03
C VAL A 353 -65.36 11.46 11.80
N MET A 354 -64.55 10.60 12.46
CA MET A 354 -65.07 9.49 13.27
C MET A 354 -65.88 9.96 14.47
N ALA A 355 -65.49 11.07 15.10
CA ALA A 355 -66.24 11.66 16.21
C ALA A 355 -67.61 12.18 15.75
N THR A 356 -67.66 12.91 14.63
CA THR A 356 -68.90 13.50 14.09
C THR A 356 -69.83 12.44 13.51
N LEU A 357 -69.33 11.49 12.70
CA LEU A 357 -70.14 10.35 12.24
C LEU A 357 -70.62 9.50 13.42
N GLY A 358 -69.76 9.31 14.42
CA GLY A 358 -70.07 8.54 15.61
C GLY A 358 -71.22 9.12 16.43
N LEU A 359 -71.30 10.44 16.58
CA LEU A 359 -72.43 11.13 17.21
C LEU A 359 -73.76 10.79 16.51
N VAL A 360 -73.79 10.85 15.18
CA VAL A 360 -75.01 10.56 14.38
C VAL A 360 -75.36 9.06 14.43
N LEU A 361 -74.36 8.20 14.26
CA LEU A 361 -74.54 6.76 14.20
C LEU A 361 -74.80 6.14 15.57
N ALA A 362 -74.36 6.73 16.68
CA ALA A 362 -74.66 6.23 18.02
C ALA A 362 -76.18 6.09 18.28
N ARG A 363 -76.99 6.94 17.65
CA ARG A 363 -78.46 6.92 17.75
C ARG A 363 -79.13 5.90 16.81
N HIS A 364 -78.52 5.60 15.67
CA HIS A 364 -79.15 4.83 14.58
C HIS A 364 -78.53 3.44 14.35
N SER A 365 -77.24 3.28 14.67
CA SER A 365 -76.47 2.04 14.53
C SER A 365 -75.34 1.98 15.58
N PRO A 366 -75.65 1.58 16.82
CA PRO A 366 -74.71 1.59 17.95
C PRO A 366 -73.51 0.64 17.82
N GLY A 367 -73.54 -0.28 16.84
CA GLY A 367 -72.47 -1.22 16.54
C GLY A 367 -71.49 -0.75 15.45
N ALA A 368 -71.75 0.39 14.81
CA ALA A 368 -70.84 0.93 13.80
C ALA A 368 -69.50 1.36 14.43
N PRO A 369 -68.36 1.20 13.73
CA PRO A 369 -67.05 1.59 14.25
C PRO A 369 -66.99 3.04 14.77
N ALA A 370 -67.59 3.99 14.06
CA ALA A 370 -67.67 5.38 14.48
C ALA A 370 -68.50 5.56 15.78
N ALA A 371 -69.58 4.79 15.98
CA ALA A 371 -70.38 4.83 17.20
C ALA A 371 -69.62 4.26 18.42
N ILE A 372 -68.80 3.22 18.21
CA ILE A 372 -67.88 2.69 19.23
C ILE A 372 -66.83 3.74 19.59
N TYR A 373 -66.20 4.34 18.58
CA TYR A 373 -65.23 5.42 18.74
C TYR A 373 -65.81 6.60 19.53
N TYR A 374 -67.04 7.03 19.21
CA TYR A 374 -67.73 8.10 19.93
C TYR A 374 -68.00 7.78 21.41
N ARG A 375 -68.41 6.54 21.74
CA ARG A 375 -68.56 6.14 23.15
C ARG A 375 -67.23 6.20 23.92
N GLN A 376 -66.13 5.79 23.29
CA GLN A 376 -64.81 5.89 23.89
C GLN A 376 -64.38 7.36 24.05
N LEU A 377 -64.67 8.21 23.06
CA LEU A 377 -64.45 9.66 23.15
C LEU A 377 -65.22 10.25 24.34
N LEU A 378 -66.49 9.89 24.51
CA LEU A 378 -67.34 10.38 25.60
C LEU A 378 -66.76 10.04 26.98
N GLU A 379 -66.28 8.82 27.18
CA GLU A 379 -65.61 8.43 28.43
C GLU A 379 -64.27 9.16 28.64
N ARG A 380 -63.50 9.39 27.57
CA ARG A 380 -62.26 10.17 27.63
C ARG A 380 -62.52 11.64 27.97
N VAL A 381 -63.57 12.25 27.41
CA VAL A 381 -63.99 13.62 27.72
C VAL A 381 -64.39 13.73 29.19
N LYS A 382 -65.18 12.76 29.70
CA LYS A 382 -65.54 12.71 31.13
C LYS A 382 -64.29 12.62 32.01
N ALA A 383 -63.34 11.75 31.67
CA ALA A 383 -62.09 11.59 32.41
C ALA A 383 -61.27 12.89 32.42
N ALA A 384 -61.10 13.54 31.27
CA ALA A 384 -60.40 14.82 31.16
C ALA A 384 -61.05 15.93 32.01
N VAL A 385 -62.39 15.99 32.01
CA VAL A 385 -63.15 16.94 32.84
C VAL A 385 -62.95 16.68 34.34
N VAL A 386 -62.89 15.41 34.76
CA VAL A 386 -62.63 15.02 36.15
C VAL A 386 -61.19 15.34 36.56
N GLU A 387 -60.23 15.07 35.70
CA GLU A 387 -58.80 15.29 35.95
C GLU A 387 -58.43 16.77 36.01
N LEU A 388 -58.91 17.57 35.06
CA LEU A 388 -58.41 18.93 34.84
C LEU A 388 -59.20 20.01 35.58
N LEU A 389 -60.45 19.75 35.97
CA LEU A 389 -61.31 20.76 36.57
C LEU A 389 -61.64 20.43 38.03
N PRO A 390 -61.79 21.44 38.92
CA PRO A 390 -62.17 21.23 40.32
C PRO A 390 -63.47 20.44 40.49
N ALA A 391 -63.57 19.68 41.60
CA ALA A 391 -64.76 18.90 41.93
C ALA A 391 -66.02 19.79 42.00
N GLY A 392 -67.08 19.38 41.33
CA GLY A 392 -68.36 20.12 41.30
C GLY A 392 -68.36 21.40 40.44
N ALA A 393 -67.27 21.73 39.76
CA ALA A 393 -67.20 22.93 38.92
C ALA A 393 -68.29 22.91 37.82
N PRO A 394 -69.11 23.98 37.68
CA PRO A 394 -70.13 24.04 36.64
C PRO A 394 -69.53 24.24 35.25
N VAL A 395 -70.06 23.52 34.25
CA VAL A 395 -69.48 23.45 32.90
C VAL A 395 -70.52 23.68 31.79
N ALA A 396 -70.17 24.47 30.80
CA ALA A 396 -70.87 24.48 29.52
C ALA A 396 -70.22 23.46 28.58
N VAL A 397 -71.00 22.71 27.81
CA VAL A 397 -70.49 21.66 26.91
C VAL A 397 -71.03 21.84 25.51
N SER A 398 -70.11 21.90 24.54
CA SER A 398 -70.43 21.82 23.11
C SER A 398 -70.85 20.41 22.72
N SER A 399 -72.06 20.07 23.15
CA SER A 399 -72.62 18.71 23.15
C SER A 399 -73.41 18.41 21.87
N LEU A 400 -73.66 19.40 21.02
CA LEU A 400 -74.50 19.29 19.82
C LEU A 400 -75.87 18.62 20.12
N GLY A 401 -76.40 18.86 21.32
CA GLY A 401 -77.68 18.30 21.78
C GLY A 401 -77.63 16.83 22.22
N ASP A 402 -76.46 16.29 22.56
CA ASP A 402 -76.33 14.98 23.24
C ASP A 402 -76.31 15.13 24.77
N ASP A 403 -77.38 14.66 25.43
CA ASP A 403 -77.53 14.69 26.88
C ASP A 403 -76.49 13.81 27.60
N ALA A 404 -75.95 12.78 26.92
CA ALA A 404 -74.91 11.92 27.50
C ALA A 404 -73.61 12.69 27.78
N MET A 405 -73.36 13.78 27.06
CA MET A 405 -72.20 14.66 27.26
C MET A 405 -72.34 15.57 28.49
N LEU A 406 -73.55 15.72 29.05
CA LEU A 406 -73.79 16.48 30.28
C LEU A 406 -73.66 15.63 31.55
N GLN A 407 -73.55 14.30 31.42
CA GLN A 407 -73.39 13.37 32.55
C GLN A 407 -71.95 13.37 33.09
N LEU A 408 -71.54 14.49 33.69
CA LEU A 408 -70.17 14.77 34.14
C LEU A 408 -70.05 14.65 35.67
N ASP A 409 -70.26 13.44 36.19
CA ASP A 409 -70.05 13.10 37.61
C ASP A 409 -70.77 14.03 38.61
N GLY A 410 -72.07 14.26 38.37
CA GLY A 410 -72.92 15.09 39.24
C GLY A 410 -72.68 16.61 39.15
N ARG A 411 -71.80 17.07 38.25
CA ARG A 411 -71.58 18.51 38.00
C ARG A 411 -72.79 19.16 37.35
N GLN A 412 -73.02 20.43 37.67
CA GLN A 412 -73.98 21.25 36.94
C GLN A 412 -73.45 21.51 35.52
N ALA A 413 -74.18 21.06 34.51
CA ALA A 413 -73.75 21.16 33.12
C ALA A 413 -74.86 21.72 32.21
N TRP A 414 -74.46 22.55 31.24
CA TRP A 414 -75.36 23.13 30.24
C TRP A 414 -74.92 22.78 28.82
N HIS A 415 -75.89 22.59 27.92
CA HIS A 415 -75.60 22.54 26.49
C HIS A 415 -75.13 23.92 26.00
N PHE A 416 -74.12 23.93 25.14
CA PHE A 416 -73.68 25.10 24.38
C PHE A 416 -73.59 24.76 22.89
N PRO A 417 -74.38 25.42 22.01
CA PRO A 417 -75.53 26.25 22.35
C PRO A 417 -76.66 25.43 23.00
N ALA A 418 -77.42 26.04 23.91
CA ALA A 418 -78.64 25.44 24.44
C ALA A 418 -79.78 25.50 23.41
N LYS A 419 -80.83 24.69 23.57
CA LYS A 419 -82.05 24.81 22.76
C LYS A 419 -82.83 26.04 23.19
N GLU A 420 -83.40 26.80 22.25
CA GLU A 420 -84.33 27.89 22.58
C GLU A 420 -85.65 27.34 23.15
N GLU A 421 -86.34 28.11 24.00
CA GLU A 421 -87.71 27.80 24.47
C GLU A 421 -88.72 27.62 23.32
N SER A 422 -88.39 28.12 22.13
CA SER A 422 -89.16 27.95 20.88
C SER A 422 -89.07 26.52 20.28
N GLY A 423 -88.26 25.63 20.86
CA GLY A 423 -88.02 24.28 20.37
C GLY A 423 -87.07 24.21 19.16
N ARG A 424 -86.46 25.34 18.75
CA ARG A 424 -85.44 25.35 17.69
C ARG A 424 -84.11 24.84 18.21
N ASP A 425 -83.54 23.89 17.48
CA ASP A 425 -82.21 23.35 17.74
C ASP A 425 -81.16 24.35 17.21
N LEU A 426 -80.56 25.12 18.11
CA LEU A 426 -79.47 26.04 17.75
C LEU A 426 -78.24 25.29 17.18
N ALA A 427 -78.15 23.96 17.37
CA ALA A 427 -77.11 23.14 16.78
C ALA A 427 -77.25 22.96 15.25
N TYR A 428 -78.41 23.24 14.65
CA TYR A 428 -78.66 23.01 13.21
C TYR A 428 -79.18 24.23 12.42
N VAL A 429 -79.47 25.35 13.08
CA VAL A 429 -79.97 26.57 12.42
C VAL A 429 -78.90 27.66 12.52
N ALA A 430 -78.61 28.30 11.38
CA ALA A 430 -77.62 29.35 11.16
C ALA A 430 -77.63 30.49 12.21
N ALA A 431 -77.13 30.22 13.41
CA ALA A 431 -76.94 31.20 14.44
C ALA A 431 -75.72 32.06 14.08
N ASP A 432 -75.90 33.38 14.07
CA ASP A 432 -74.80 34.31 13.91
C ASP A 432 -73.79 34.13 15.06
N THR A 433 -72.50 34.27 14.76
CA THR A 433 -71.40 34.13 15.72
C THR A 433 -71.62 35.02 16.95
N ASP A 434 -72.14 36.23 16.75
CA ASP A 434 -72.38 37.20 17.82
C ASP A 434 -73.51 36.73 18.78
N HIS A 435 -74.48 35.97 18.28
CA HIS A 435 -75.52 35.35 19.11
C HIS A 435 -74.94 34.22 19.98
N LEU A 436 -74.08 33.36 19.41
CA LEU A 436 -73.45 32.26 20.14
C LEU A 436 -72.50 32.76 21.24
N LEU A 437 -71.72 33.82 20.95
CA LEU A 437 -70.89 34.49 21.96
C LEU A 437 -71.73 35.10 23.08
N SER A 438 -72.85 35.75 22.73
CA SER A 438 -73.78 36.29 23.73
C SER A 438 -74.38 35.18 24.59
N HIS A 439 -74.73 34.04 23.99
CA HIS A 439 -75.25 32.89 24.71
C HIS A 439 -74.21 32.28 25.66
N LEU A 440 -72.94 32.19 25.25
CA LEU A 440 -71.86 31.75 26.13
C LEU A 440 -71.73 32.66 27.36
N GLU A 441 -71.87 33.97 27.18
CA GLU A 441 -71.86 34.94 28.27
C GLU A 441 -73.09 34.81 29.19
N VAL A 442 -74.25 34.46 28.64
CA VAL A 442 -75.44 34.12 29.44
C VAL A 442 -75.17 32.88 30.30
N LEU A 443 -74.62 31.80 29.73
CA LEU A 443 -74.25 30.60 30.49
C LEU A 443 -73.22 30.91 31.58
N ARG A 444 -72.23 31.75 31.29
CA ARG A 444 -71.27 32.24 32.29
C ARG A 444 -71.97 33.02 33.41
N GLY A 445 -72.92 33.88 33.07
CA GLY A 445 -73.77 34.60 34.04
C GLY A 445 -74.67 33.69 34.87
N GLN A 446 -75.06 32.52 34.34
CA GLN A 446 -75.80 31.48 35.04
C GLN A 446 -74.91 30.58 35.92
N GLY A 447 -73.58 30.78 35.90
CA GLY A 447 -72.63 30.11 36.77
C GLY A 447 -71.67 29.15 36.06
N ALA A 448 -71.72 29.01 34.74
CA ALA A 448 -70.74 28.20 34.00
C ALA A 448 -69.33 28.76 34.16
N GLN A 449 -68.42 27.95 34.72
CA GLN A 449 -67.03 28.34 34.99
C GLN A 449 -66.07 27.85 33.91
N TYR A 450 -66.42 26.80 33.18
CA TYR A 450 -65.59 26.23 32.13
C TYR A 450 -66.41 25.90 30.89
N LEU A 451 -65.78 25.94 29.72
CA LEU A 451 -66.36 25.46 28.45
C LEU A 451 -65.59 24.23 27.97
N VAL A 452 -66.32 23.13 27.75
CA VAL A 452 -65.81 21.89 27.15
C VAL A 452 -66.23 21.83 25.69
N MET A 453 -65.27 21.70 24.78
CA MET A 453 -65.51 21.48 23.35
C MET A 453 -64.92 20.13 22.91
N PRO A 454 -65.71 19.04 22.94
CA PRO A 454 -65.29 17.72 22.50
C PRO A 454 -64.87 17.68 21.03
N ALA A 455 -64.03 16.72 20.64
CA ALA A 455 -63.63 16.53 19.25
C ALA A 455 -64.81 16.36 18.27
N SER A 456 -65.93 15.81 18.74
CA SER A 456 -67.16 15.68 17.96
C SER A 456 -67.85 17.02 17.60
N SER A 457 -67.45 18.13 18.23
CA SER A 457 -68.03 19.46 17.93
C SER A 457 -67.09 20.38 17.14
N TRP A 458 -65.86 19.95 16.86
CA TRP A 458 -64.88 20.77 16.14
C TRP A 458 -65.29 21.08 14.70
N SER A 459 -65.87 20.12 13.99
CA SER A 459 -66.32 20.33 12.60
C SER A 459 -67.46 21.36 12.50
N TRP A 460 -68.26 21.48 13.56
CA TRP A 460 -69.27 22.53 13.70
C TRP A 460 -68.62 23.87 14.04
N ALA A 461 -67.70 23.90 15.02
CA ALA A 461 -66.99 25.12 15.40
C ALA A 461 -66.13 25.69 14.26
N ALA A 462 -65.54 24.84 13.41
CA ALA A 462 -64.75 25.22 12.24
C ALA A 462 -65.56 25.96 11.16
N GLN A 463 -66.88 25.74 11.11
CA GLN A 463 -67.79 26.50 10.24
C GLN A 463 -68.06 27.92 10.77
N LEU A 464 -67.59 28.23 11.99
CA LEU A 464 -67.75 29.51 12.67
C LEU A 464 -66.38 30.05 13.14
N PRO A 465 -65.44 30.40 12.23
CA PRO A 465 -64.07 30.76 12.61
C PRO A 465 -63.99 31.91 13.62
N LYS A 466 -64.84 32.93 13.43
CA LYS A 466 -64.94 34.10 14.31
C LYS A 466 -65.33 33.70 15.76
N LEU A 467 -66.11 32.64 15.95
CA LEU A 467 -66.48 32.13 17.28
C LEU A 467 -65.25 31.55 17.99
N ASN A 468 -64.52 30.67 17.30
CA ASN A 468 -63.36 29.99 17.86
C ASN A 468 -62.23 30.98 18.17
N ASP A 469 -61.90 31.87 17.23
CA ASP A 469 -60.88 32.91 17.41
C ASP A 469 -61.22 33.81 18.60
N THR A 470 -62.49 34.15 18.78
CA THR A 470 -62.93 35.02 19.88
C THR A 470 -62.88 34.30 21.23
N ILE A 471 -63.21 33.01 21.29
CA ILE A 471 -63.11 32.21 22.51
C ILE A 471 -61.64 32.05 22.91
N GLU A 472 -60.78 31.65 21.98
CA GLU A 472 -59.34 31.46 22.20
C GLU A 472 -58.64 32.78 22.58
N ALA A 473 -59.09 33.92 22.05
CA ALA A 473 -58.57 35.23 22.44
C ALA A 473 -59.08 35.73 23.79
N ARG A 474 -60.25 35.26 24.27
CA ARG A 474 -60.90 35.75 25.50
C ARG A 474 -60.69 34.87 26.72
N TYR A 475 -60.45 33.57 26.54
CA TYR A 475 -60.42 32.60 27.63
C TYR A 475 -59.18 31.72 27.56
N ALA A 476 -58.59 31.41 28.72
CA ALA A 476 -57.42 30.55 28.80
C ALA A 476 -57.80 29.10 28.48
N ILE A 477 -57.04 28.45 27.59
CA ILE A 477 -57.20 27.03 27.29
C ILE A 477 -56.40 26.18 28.29
N LEU A 478 -57.03 25.15 28.86
CA LEU A 478 -56.46 24.25 29.87
C LEU A 478 -55.87 22.97 29.25
N THR A 479 -56.26 22.65 28.02
CA THR A 479 -55.79 21.49 27.24
C THR A 479 -55.02 22.01 26.03
N GLY A 480 -53.74 21.67 25.89
CA GLY A 480 -52.92 22.08 24.74
C GLY A 480 -53.35 21.39 23.43
N HIS A 481 -52.62 20.33 23.04
CA HIS A 481 -52.85 19.53 21.83
C HIS A 481 -53.51 18.18 22.15
N ASP A 482 -54.69 18.19 22.75
CA ASP A 482 -55.44 16.95 23.01
C ASP A 482 -56.39 16.63 21.84
N THR A 483 -56.45 15.34 21.45
CA THR A 483 -57.38 14.81 20.45
C THR A 483 -58.78 14.54 21.02
N VAL A 484 -58.98 14.76 22.32
CA VAL A 484 -60.22 14.46 23.06
C VAL A 484 -61.16 15.66 23.14
N CYS A 485 -60.70 16.77 23.72
CA CYS A 485 -61.49 17.99 23.89
C CYS A 485 -60.61 19.22 24.09
N LYS A 486 -61.16 20.40 23.76
CA LYS A 486 -60.63 21.68 24.22
C LYS A 486 -61.38 22.13 25.48
N LEU A 487 -60.66 22.47 26.55
CA LEU A 487 -61.22 23.00 27.80
C LEU A 487 -60.80 24.46 27.98
N TYR A 488 -61.76 25.35 28.19
CA TYR A 488 -61.51 26.78 28.43
C TYR A 488 -61.97 27.19 29.83
N ASP A 489 -61.18 28.02 30.50
CA ASP A 489 -61.54 28.68 31.76
C ASP A 489 -62.30 29.97 31.49
N LEU A 490 -63.58 30.00 31.85
CA LEU A 490 -64.47 31.15 31.64
C LEU A 490 -64.39 32.18 32.79
N ARG A 491 -63.67 31.88 33.88
CA ARG A 491 -63.66 32.72 35.09
C ARG A 491 -62.84 34.00 34.90
N GLU A 492 -61.77 33.93 34.12
CA GLU A 492 -60.89 35.07 33.84
C GLU A 492 -60.89 35.39 32.34
N ARG A 493 -61.07 36.66 31.99
CA ARG A 493 -60.93 37.12 30.62
C ARG A 493 -59.47 37.48 30.36
N LEU A 494 -58.90 36.94 29.30
CA LEU A 494 -57.59 37.35 28.81
C LEU A 494 -57.66 38.80 28.31
N THR A 495 -56.72 39.63 28.75
CA THR A 495 -56.56 40.98 28.20
C THR A 495 -55.96 40.85 26.81
N PRO A 496 -56.59 41.36 25.73
CA PRO A 496 -55.99 41.29 24.40
C PRO A 496 -54.66 42.05 24.40
N PRO A 497 -53.59 41.51 23.80
CA PRO A 497 -52.32 42.22 23.70
C PRO A 497 -52.56 43.54 22.95
N GLY A 498 -52.20 44.65 23.57
CA GLY A 498 -52.28 45.97 22.96
C GLY A 498 -51.52 45.98 21.63
N ARG A 499 -52.13 46.54 20.59
CA ARG A 499 -51.48 46.78 19.29
C ARG A 499 -50.15 47.50 19.53
N TYR A 500 -49.03 46.80 19.40
CA TYR A 500 -47.72 47.43 19.30
C TYR A 500 -47.71 48.30 18.03
N ALA A 501 -47.38 49.58 18.21
CA ALA A 501 -47.16 50.52 17.13
C ALA A 501 -46.02 50.04 16.23
N ASP A 502 -46.23 50.15 14.92
CA ASP A 502 -45.26 49.94 13.83
C ASP A 502 -44.11 50.95 13.99
N ASP A 503 -43.02 50.55 14.65
CA ASP A 503 -41.78 51.32 14.69
C ASP A 503 -40.82 50.79 13.62
N ARG A 504 -41.16 51.10 12.35
CA ARG A 504 -40.22 51.03 11.23
C ARG A 504 -39.18 52.13 11.39
N GLY A 505 -38.08 51.80 12.06
CA GLY A 505 -36.95 52.70 12.26
C GLY A 505 -35.60 51.99 12.12
N ARG A 506 -35.00 52.12 10.92
CA ARG A 506 -33.55 52.21 10.65
C ARG A 506 -32.68 51.01 11.06
N PHE A 507 -32.00 50.41 10.08
CA PHE A 507 -30.57 50.64 9.83
C PHE A 507 -30.20 50.05 8.46
N GLY A 508 -29.64 50.88 7.60
CA GLY A 508 -28.88 50.46 6.43
C GLY A 508 -27.40 50.76 6.67
N ALA A 509 -26.54 49.88 6.15
CA ALA A 509 -25.22 50.10 5.57
C ALA A 509 -24.73 48.77 5.01
#